data_AF-A0A920I353-F1
#
_entry.id   AF-A0A920I353-F1
#
_cell.length_a   1.000
_cell.length_b   1.000
_cell.length_c   1.000
_cell.angle_alpha   90.00
_cell.angle_beta   90.00
_cell.angle_gamma   90.00
#
_symmetry.space_group_name_H-M   'P 1'
#
loop_
_entity.id
_entity.type
_entity.pdbx_description
1 polymer ?
#
loop_
_entity_poly.entity_id
_entity_poly.type
_entity_poly.pdbx_seq_one_letter_code
_entity_poly.pdbx_strand_id
1 'polypeptide(L)'
;MILGAMFSGYVALYWGGMPAPLLLPAMILAGVLGGLAWAMIPAILKTRFNTNEILVSLMLTYVAVLFIDWTVRGPWRDPMSFGFPLTPMYPDAGMIARVDLPGIGRLAQLHWGVLGALVLSVAAWFILRRTWSAFRSR
;
A
#
# COMPACT_ATOMS: atom_id res chain seq x y z
N MET A 1 -2.54 -4.48 4.48
CA MET A 1 -2.06 -3.11 4.21
C MET A 1 -0.55 -2.97 4.38
N ILE A 2 0.05 -3.45 5.49
CA ILE A 2 1.50 -3.32 5.77
C ILE A 2 2.38 -3.83 4.63
N LEU A 3 2.15 -5.07 4.17
CA LEU A 3 2.98 -5.66 3.11
C LEU A 3 2.79 -4.96 1.75
N GLY A 4 1.60 -4.47 1.43
CA GLY A 4 1.41 -3.64 0.24
C GLY A 4 2.21 -2.34 0.31
N ALA A 5 2.19 -1.65 1.46
CA ALA A 5 3.00 -0.46 1.66
C ALA A 5 4.51 -0.75 1.57
N MET A 6 4.95 -1.88 2.12
CA MET A 6 6.33 -2.33 2.05
C MET A 6 6.77 -2.60 0.61
N PHE A 7 5.98 -3.31 -0.20
CA PHE A 7 6.32 -3.55 -1.61
C PHE A 7 6.35 -2.26 -2.45
N SER A 8 5.46 -1.31 -2.17
CA SER A 8 5.53 0.03 -2.77
C SER A 8 6.80 0.77 -2.35
N GLY A 9 7.15 0.74 -1.06
CA GLY A 9 8.38 1.33 -0.52
C GLY A 9 9.66 0.70 -1.08
N TYR A 10 9.65 -0.62 -1.32
CA TYR A 10 10.76 -1.31 -2.00
C TYR A 10 11.04 -0.69 -3.37
N VAL A 11 10.00 -0.43 -4.17
CA VAL A 11 10.16 0.21 -5.48
C VAL A 11 10.72 1.63 -5.33
N ALA A 12 10.23 2.40 -4.36
CA ALA A 12 10.74 3.74 -4.10
C ALA A 12 12.22 3.77 -3.71
N LEU A 13 12.68 2.81 -2.89
CA LEU A 13 14.06 2.73 -2.41
C LEU A 13 15.04 2.27 -3.50
N TYR A 14 14.67 1.24 -4.26
CA TYR A 14 15.59 0.60 -5.21
C TYR A 14 15.48 1.16 -6.64
N TRP A 15 14.33 1.72 -7.01
CA TRP A 15 14.10 2.35 -8.33
C TRP A 15 13.87 3.86 -8.26
N GLY A 16 14.30 4.50 -7.17
CA GLY A 16 14.09 5.92 -6.92
C GLY A 16 14.67 6.90 -7.95
N GLY A 17 15.58 6.44 -8.82
CA GLY A 17 16.13 7.23 -9.93
C GLY A 17 15.20 7.36 -11.15
N MET A 18 14.05 6.68 -11.16
CA MET A 18 13.08 6.79 -12.26
C MET A 18 12.30 8.12 -12.22
N PRO A 19 11.87 8.64 -13.38
CA PRO A 19 11.01 9.82 -13.41
C PRO A 19 9.65 9.54 -12.76
N ALA A 20 9.09 10.54 -12.10
CA ALA A 20 7.83 10.42 -11.33
C ALA A 20 6.65 9.77 -12.08
N PRO A 21 6.41 10.06 -13.38
CA PRO A 21 5.30 9.46 -14.12
C PRO A 21 5.39 7.93 -14.27
N LEU A 22 6.60 7.36 -14.17
CA LEU A 22 6.82 5.92 -14.24
C LEU A 22 6.94 5.30 -12.84
N LEU A 23 7.61 6.00 -11.93
CA LEU A 23 7.85 5.53 -10.57
C LEU A 23 6.53 5.36 -9.80
N LEU A 24 5.62 6.34 -9.86
CA LEU A 24 4.35 6.30 -9.11
C LEU A 24 3.45 5.13 -9.54
N PRO A 25 3.17 4.88 -10.83
CA PRO A 25 2.42 3.69 -11.24
C PRO A 25 3.11 2.39 -10.84
N ALA A 26 4.44 2.30 -10.96
CA ALA A 26 5.19 1.11 -10.56
C ALA A 26 5.05 0.83 -9.05
N MET A 27 5.13 1.87 -8.21
CA MET A 27 4.91 1.78 -6.77
C MET A 27 3.48 1.31 -6.44
N ILE A 28 2.47 1.86 -7.12
CA ILE A 28 1.06 1.45 -6.95
C ILE A 28 0.89 -0.02 -7.32
N LEU A 29 1.40 -0.44 -8.48
CA LEU A 29 1.31 -1.83 -8.95
C LEU A 29 2.01 -2.79 -7.98
N ALA A 30 3.22 -2.46 -7.54
CA ALA A 30 3.93 -3.27 -6.55
C ALA A 30 3.16 -3.37 -5.24
N GLY A 31 2.55 -2.27 -4.77
CA GLY A 31 1.73 -2.28 -3.57
C GLY A 31 0.46 -3.11 -3.69
N VAL A 32 -0.21 -3.07 -4.85
CA VAL A 32 -1.35 -3.92 -5.16
C VAL A 32 -0.94 -5.39 -5.18
N LEU A 33 0.15 -5.73 -5.89
CA LEU A 33 0.65 -7.11 -5.99
C LEU A 33 1.10 -7.64 -4.62
N GLY A 34 1.84 -6.86 -3.84
CA GLY A 34 2.24 -7.24 -2.48
C GLY A 34 1.05 -7.41 -1.54
N GLY A 35 0.04 -6.54 -1.65
CA GLY A 35 -1.22 -6.66 -0.91
C GLY A 35 -2.00 -7.93 -1.27
N LEU A 36 -2.13 -8.22 -2.57
CA LEU A 36 -2.79 -9.42 -3.07
C LEU A 36 -2.05 -10.69 -2.63
N ALA A 37 -0.72 -10.73 -2.79
CA ALA A 37 0.12 -11.84 -2.35
C ALA A 37 -0.09 -12.16 -0.87
N TRP A 38 -0.14 -11.12 -0.03
CA TRP A 38 -0.37 -11.30 1.40
C TRP A 38 -1.81 -11.73 1.74
N ALA A 39 -2.81 -11.15 1.06
CA ALA A 39 -4.22 -11.49 1.27
C ALA A 39 -4.58 -12.89 0.78
N MET A 40 -3.82 -13.47 -0.15
CA MET A 40 -4.00 -14.85 -0.58
C MET A 40 -3.72 -15.86 0.53
N ILE A 41 -2.83 -15.56 1.47
CA ILE A 41 -2.47 -16.48 2.56
C ILE A 41 -3.70 -16.87 3.41
N PRO A 42 -4.44 -15.93 4.04
CA PRO A 42 -5.63 -16.28 4.82
C PRO A 42 -6.74 -16.85 3.93
N ALA A 43 -6.88 -16.39 2.69
CA ALA A 43 -7.89 -16.90 1.76
C ALA A 43 -7.66 -18.38 1.40
N ILE A 44 -6.42 -18.78 1.12
CA ILE A 44 -6.06 -20.17 0.84
C ILE A 44 -6.21 -21.02 2.10
N LEU A 45 -5.75 -20.53 3.25
CA LEU A 45 -5.86 -21.28 4.51
C LEU A 45 -7.33 -21.55 4.88
N LYS A 46 -8.20 -20.55 4.72
CA LYS A 46 -9.64 -20.71 4.89
C LYS A 46 -10.23 -21.74 3.92
N THR A 47 -9.94 -21.61 2.62
CA THR A 47 -10.57 -22.46 1.59
C THR A 47 -10.08 -23.91 1.61
N ARG A 48 -8.81 -24.14 1.97
CA ARG A 48 -8.20 -25.48 1.98
C ARG A 48 -8.30 -26.19 3.34
N PHE A 49 -8.24 -25.46 4.44
CA PHE A 49 -8.16 -26.02 5.80
C PHE A 49 -9.33 -25.61 6.70
N ASN A 50 -10.33 -24.90 6.17
CA ASN A 50 -11.53 -24.48 6.89
C ASN A 50 -11.23 -23.75 8.21
N THR A 51 -10.14 -22.99 8.23
CA THR A 51 -9.67 -22.28 9.43
C THR A 51 -10.46 -20.99 9.66
N ASN A 52 -10.52 -20.54 10.91
CA ASN A 52 -11.11 -19.25 11.26
C ASN A 52 -10.31 -18.08 10.66
N GLU A 53 -10.87 -17.45 9.63
CA GLU A 53 -10.26 -16.32 8.91
C GLU A 53 -9.97 -15.12 9.80
N ILE A 54 -10.82 -14.85 10.80
CA ILE A 54 -10.64 -13.72 11.72
C ILE A 54 -9.36 -13.95 12.53
N LEU A 55 -9.18 -15.16 13.07
CA LEU A 55 -8.00 -15.49 13.85
C LEU A 55 -6.74 -15.43 12.96
N VAL A 56 -6.78 -16.06 11.78
CA VAL A 56 -5.62 -16.09 10.88
C VAL A 56 -5.23 -14.69 10.41
N SER A 57 -6.19 -13.85 10.01
CA SER A 57 -5.91 -12.48 9.57
C SER A 57 -5.37 -11.58 10.68
N LEU A 58 -5.87 -11.73 11.91
CA LEU A 58 -5.32 -11.04 13.08
C LEU A 58 -3.88 -11.49 13.35
N MET A 59 -3.63 -12.80 13.40
CA MET A 59 -2.28 -13.36 13.62
C MET A 59 -1.31 -12.91 12.52
N LEU A 60 -1.75 -12.93 11.26
CA LEU A 60 -0.94 -12.52 10.13
C LEU A 60 -0.63 -11.02 10.13
N THR A 61 -1.47 -10.20 10.75
CA THR A 61 -1.16 -8.77 10.97
C THR A 61 0.04 -8.60 11.90
N TYR A 62 0.12 -9.39 12.98
CA TYR A 62 1.31 -9.39 13.85
C TYR A 62 2.57 -9.84 13.12
N VAL A 63 2.47 -10.91 12.32
CA VAL A 63 3.59 -11.38 11.48
C VAL A 63 4.06 -10.27 10.54
N ALA A 64 3.14 -9.54 9.91
CA ALA A 64 3.47 -8.43 9.02
C ALA A 64 4.21 -7.28 9.75
N VAL A 65 3.81 -6.97 10.99
CA VAL A 65 4.48 -5.95 11.82
C VAL A 65 5.91 -6.39 12.18
N LEU A 66 6.08 -7.64 12.62
CA LEU A 66 7.41 -8.17 12.93
C LEU A 66 8.31 -8.23 11.70
N PHE A 67 7.73 -8.58 10.55
CA PHE A 67 8.46 -8.67 9.29
C PHE A 67 8.98 -7.30 8.84
N ILE A 68 8.15 -6.24 8.91
CA ILE A 68 8.60 -4.89 8.55
C ILE A 68 9.62 -4.35 9.57
N ASP A 69 9.46 -4.61 10.87
CA ASP A 69 10.43 -4.20 11.89
C ASP A 69 11.81 -4.85 11.66
N TRP A 70 11.82 -6.15 11.37
CA TRP A 70 13.05 -6.86 10.98
C TRP A 70 13.69 -6.26 9.71
N THR A 71 12.87 -5.95 8.70
CA THR A 71 13.34 -5.38 7.42
C THR A 71 14.00 -4.02 7.62
N VAL A 72 13.38 -3.15 8.41
CA VAL A 72 13.87 -1.79 8.66
C VAL A 72 15.11 -1.78 9.57
N ARG A 73 15.24 -2.73 10.49
CA ARG A 73 16.45 -2.87 11.33
C ARG A 73 17.60 -3.56 10.62
N GLY A 74 17.30 -4.39 9.62
CA GLY A 74 18.27 -5.15 8.85
C GLY A 74 18.54 -4.51 7.49
N PRO A 75 18.03 -5.11 6.39
CA PRO A 75 18.44 -4.79 5.03
C PRO A 75 18.10 -3.37 4.57
N TRP A 76 17.04 -2.74 5.09
CA TRP A 76 16.61 -1.41 4.66
C TRP A 76 17.04 -0.30 5.62
N ARG A 77 17.86 -0.63 6.61
CA ARG A 77 18.33 0.34 7.59
C ARG A 77 19.17 1.41 6.90
N ASP A 78 18.80 2.66 7.12
CA ASP A 78 19.61 3.79 6.68
C ASP A 78 20.94 3.85 7.48
N PRO A 79 22.10 3.83 6.81
CA PRO A 79 23.40 3.97 7.47
C PRO A 79 23.54 5.27 8.27
N MET A 80 22.81 6.33 7.88
CA MET A 80 22.85 7.64 8.52
C MET A 80 21.87 7.77 9.69
N SER A 81 21.09 6.72 10.00
CA SER A 81 20.02 6.81 11.01
C SER A 81 20.50 6.60 12.46
N PHE A 82 21.80 6.65 12.76
CA PHE A 82 22.39 6.64 14.12
C PHE A 82 21.78 5.62 15.11
N GLY A 83 21.41 4.43 14.64
CA GLY A 83 20.82 3.37 15.45
C GLY A 83 19.29 3.37 15.55
N PHE A 84 18.60 4.33 14.93
CA PHE A 84 17.15 4.33 14.80
C PHE A 84 16.68 3.38 13.68
N PRO A 85 15.55 2.67 13.87
CA PRO A 85 14.96 1.80 12.85
C PRO A 85 14.21 2.66 11.82
N LEU A 86 14.96 3.28 10.90
CA LEU A 86 14.43 4.11 9.82
C LEU A 86 15.02 3.67 8.48
N THR A 87 14.22 3.82 7.43
CA THR A 87 14.69 3.68 6.05
C THR A 87 15.21 5.01 5.52
N PRO A 88 16.00 5.02 4.45
CA PRO A 88 16.31 6.26 3.73
C PRO A 88 15.03 6.97 3.30
N MET A 89 15.09 8.30 3.16
CA MET A 89 13.97 9.07 2.62
C MET A 89 13.69 8.66 1.19
N TYR A 90 12.40 8.54 0.85
CA TYR A 90 11.99 8.33 -0.53
C TYR A 90 12.29 9.59 -1.37
N PRO A 91 12.65 9.41 -2.66
CA PRO A 91 12.85 10.55 -3.56
C PRO A 91 11.54 11.31 -3.78
N ASP A 92 11.65 12.61 -4.08
CA ASP A 92 10.49 13.48 -4.35
C ASP A 92 9.61 12.94 -5.49
N ALA A 93 10.22 12.28 -6.49
CA ALA A 93 9.51 11.63 -7.59
C ALA A 93 8.57 10.49 -7.14
N GLY A 94 8.85 9.87 -5.98
CA GLY A 94 8.02 8.83 -5.37
C GLY A 94 6.96 9.41 -4.42
N MET A 95 6.93 10.73 -4.22
CA MET A 95 5.93 11.41 -3.38
C MET A 95 4.82 12.00 -4.23
N ILE A 96 3.57 11.81 -3.78
CA ILE A 96 2.41 12.44 -4.42
C ILE A 96 2.42 13.93 -4.07
N ALA A 97 2.26 14.78 -5.08
CA ALA A 97 2.22 16.23 -4.90
C ALA A 97 1.14 16.64 -3.87
N ARG A 98 1.50 17.59 -3.02
CA ARG A 98 0.57 18.20 -2.06
C ARG A 98 -0.41 19.12 -2.79
N VAL A 99 -1.61 19.29 -2.23
CA VAL A 99 -2.62 20.17 -2.80
C VAL A 99 -2.45 21.57 -2.21
N ASP A 100 -2.13 22.54 -3.07
CA ASP A 100 -2.10 23.96 -2.70
C ASP A 100 -3.49 24.57 -3.00
N LEU A 101 -4.24 24.97 -1.97
CA LEU A 101 -5.53 25.65 -2.15
C LEU A 101 -5.34 27.17 -2.18
N PRO A 102 -5.81 27.87 -3.24
CA PRO A 102 -5.74 29.32 -3.30
C PRO A 102 -6.58 29.94 -2.18
N GLY A 103 -5.98 30.80 -1.36
CA GLY A 103 -6.63 31.55 -0.29
C GLY A 103 -6.54 30.94 1.12
N ILE A 104 -6.27 29.63 1.26
CA ILE A 104 -6.16 28.94 2.57
C ILE A 104 -4.71 28.49 2.84
N GLY A 105 -3.86 28.43 1.81
CA GLY A 105 -2.49 27.96 1.91
C GLY A 105 -2.38 26.44 1.87
N ARG A 106 -1.24 25.90 2.32
CA ARG A 106 -0.99 24.46 2.41
C ARG A 106 -1.75 23.85 3.58
N LEU A 107 -2.87 23.18 3.32
CA LEU A 107 -3.55 22.39 4.34
C LEU A 107 -2.77 21.08 4.60
N ALA A 108 -1.98 21.05 5.67
CA ALA A 108 -1.46 19.83 6.30
C ALA A 108 -0.82 18.81 5.30
N GLN A 109 -1.00 17.51 5.58
CA GLN A 109 -0.56 16.37 4.76
C GLN A 109 -1.51 16.09 3.58
N LEU A 110 -2.35 17.04 3.15
CA LEU A 110 -3.29 16.81 2.06
C LEU A 110 -2.55 16.73 0.72
N HIS A 111 -2.69 15.59 0.04
CA HIS A 111 -2.09 15.33 -1.25
C HIS A 111 -3.14 14.86 -2.26
N TRP A 112 -2.81 14.95 -3.55
CA TRP A 112 -3.71 14.57 -4.66
C TRP A 112 -4.21 13.11 -4.58
N GLY A 113 -3.56 12.27 -3.78
CA GLY A 113 -3.98 10.90 -3.53
C GLY A 113 -5.33 10.80 -2.81
N VAL A 114 -5.77 11.82 -2.06
CA VAL A 114 -7.10 11.83 -1.44
C VAL A 114 -8.20 11.93 -2.50
N LEU A 115 -8.03 12.82 -3.48
CA LEU A 115 -8.94 12.92 -4.61
C LEU A 115 -8.91 11.64 -5.45
N GLY A 116 -7.73 11.07 -5.68
CA GLY A 116 -7.58 9.77 -6.31
C GLY A 116 -8.34 8.65 -5.57
N ALA A 117 -8.25 8.60 -4.24
CA ALA A 117 -8.96 7.62 -3.43
C ALA A 117 -10.49 7.78 -3.55
N LEU A 118 -11.01 9.01 -3.50
CA LEU A 118 -12.44 9.28 -3.70
C LEU A 118 -12.93 8.80 -5.07
N VAL A 119 -12.17 9.11 -6.14
CA VAL A 119 -12.50 8.65 -7.50
C VAL A 119 -12.49 7.12 -7.57
N LEU A 120 -11.48 6.47 -7.00
CA LEU A 120 -11.39 5.00 -6.95
C LEU A 120 -12.52 4.38 -6.15
N SER A 121 -12.94 4.97 -5.02
CA SER A 121 -14.08 4.51 -4.24
C SER A 121 -15.40 4.58 -5.02
N VAL A 122 -15.64 5.69 -5.73
CA VAL A 122 -16.84 5.84 -6.58
C VAL A 122 -16.80 4.86 -7.76
N ALA A 123 -15.63 4.67 -8.39
CA ALA A 123 -15.44 3.70 -9.46
C ALA A 123 -15.69 2.26 -8.96
N ALA A 124 -15.13 1.88 -7.81
CA ALA A 124 -15.35 0.59 -7.19
C ALA A 124 -16.84 0.37 -6.88
N TRP A 125 -17.52 1.39 -6.33
CA TRP A 125 -18.97 1.33 -6.11
C TRP A 125 -19.75 1.13 -7.41
N PHE A 126 -19.40 1.85 -8.48
CA PHE A 126 -20.02 1.69 -9.81
C PHE A 126 -19.82 0.29 -10.39
N ILE A 127 -18.62 -0.28 -10.25
CA ILE A 127 -18.31 -1.62 -10.75
C ILE A 127 -19.08 -2.67 -9.95
N LEU A 128 -19.03 -2.59 -8.62
CA LEU A 128 -19.71 -3.54 -7.74
C LEU A 128 -21.21 -3.54 -8.01
N ARG A 129 -21.89 -2.38 -8.05
CA ARG A 129 -23.35 -2.33 -8.29
C ARG A 129 -23.76 -2.97 -9.63
N ARG A 130 -22.93 -2.86 -10.67
CA ARG A 130 -23.18 -3.50 -11.99
C ARG A 130 -22.99 -5.02 -11.91
N THR A 131 -21.95 -5.49 -11.23
CA THR A 131 -21.67 -6.93 -11.09
C THR A 131 -22.69 -7.64 -10.19
N TRP A 132 -23.11 -7.00 -9.09
CA TRP A 132 -24.15 -7.55 -8.20
C TRP A 132 -25.52 -7.68 -8.89
N SER A 133 -25.88 -6.78 -9.82
CA SER A 133 -27.12 -6.92 -10.59
C SER A 133 -27.08 -8.13 -11.54
N ALA A 134 -25.90 -8.49 -12.06
CA ALA A 134 -25.73 -9.63 -12.97
C ALA A 134 -25.84 -10.99 -12.27
N PHE A 135 -25.45 -11.10 -10.99
CA PHE A 135 -25.59 -12.33 -10.20
C PHE A 135 -27.01 -12.59 -9.70
N ARG A 136 -27.87 -11.55 -9.61
CA ARG A 136 -29.26 -11.66 -9.14
C ARG A 136 -30.22 -12.19 -10.20
N SER A 137 -29.84 -12.10 -11.47
CA SER A 137 -30.62 -12.53 -12.64
C SER A 137 -30.32 -13.98 -13.09
N ARG A 138 -29.68 -14.79 -12.24
CA ARG A 138 -29.49 -16.23 -12.39
C ARG A 138 -29.94 -16.93 -11.11
#